data_AF-X7YHP6-F1
#
_entry.id   AF-X7YHP6-F1
#
_cell.length_a   1.000
_cell.length_b   1.000
_cell.length_c   1.000
_cell.angle_alpha   90.00
_cell.angle_beta   90.00
_cell.angle_gamma   90.00
#
_symmetry.space_group_name_H-M   'P 1'
#
loop_
_entity.id
_entity.type
_entity.pdbx_description
1 polymer ?
#
loop_
_entity_poly.entity_id
_entity_poly.type
_entity_poly.pdbx_seq_one_letter_code
_entity_poly.pdbx_strand_id
1 'polypeptide(L)'
;MEHATLPYLFTTQGSGNGQQLPFNKQQNANTDQQAQITQHSAAVLRKEIVVFQRMSDELHKTALTVEDLQRITDEMNEEISNVDDFFRPIKSYFYWERHCFDIPICWAFRSLFDGLDNIDHLAADIKDARTSLETLDKLLPQVIMQLKLTADDSEALAALLVNSYGQSSLQSAQTDQTFDDLVNVGLDFDRSRSDDFFYIPREGFDNDDVKTGMQLLMSPDGKAARFIVTHEGNALGRKAWNMSTRSPRP
;
A
#
# COMPACT_ATOMS: atom_id res chain seq x y z
N MET A 1 2.28 34.72 -38.44
CA MET A 1 1.39 33.64 -37.97
C MET A 1 2.27 32.42 -37.72
N GLU A 2 2.89 32.32 -36.54
CA GLU A 2 3.93 31.30 -36.27
C GLU A 2 3.35 29.98 -35.72
N HIS A 3 2.03 29.89 -35.51
CA HIS A 3 1.39 28.78 -34.79
C HIS A 3 0.15 28.21 -35.51
N ALA A 4 0.07 28.41 -36.82
CA ALA A 4 -1.08 28.03 -37.65
C ALA A 4 -0.71 26.97 -38.71
N THR A 5 0.01 25.93 -38.33
CA THR A 5 0.55 24.93 -39.26
C THR A 5 0.33 23.50 -38.73
N LEU A 6 0.21 22.51 -39.63
CA LEU A 6 0.10 21.09 -39.24
C LEU A 6 1.25 20.62 -38.32
N PRO A 7 2.51 21.04 -38.52
CA PRO A 7 3.61 20.78 -37.60
C PRO A 7 3.36 21.25 -36.16
N TYR A 8 2.67 22.38 -35.96
CA TYR A 8 2.30 22.87 -34.63
C TYR A 8 1.33 21.93 -33.90
N LEU A 9 0.50 21.17 -34.63
CA LEU A 9 -0.35 20.14 -34.04
C LEU A 9 0.48 18.99 -33.46
N PHE A 10 1.54 18.56 -34.15
CA PHE A 10 2.43 17.51 -33.67
C PHE A 10 3.22 17.94 -32.43
N THR A 11 3.73 19.18 -32.40
CA THR A 11 4.45 19.70 -31.23
C THR A 11 3.53 19.88 -30.03
N THR A 12 2.31 20.39 -30.23
CA THR A 12 1.34 20.58 -29.14
C THR A 12 0.87 19.23 -28.59
N GLN A 13 0.54 18.27 -29.46
CA GLN A 13 0.19 16.91 -29.06
C GLN A 13 1.35 16.20 -28.33
N GLY A 14 2.58 16.34 -28.84
CA GLY A 14 3.77 15.85 -28.16
C GLY A 14 3.90 16.47 -26.77
N SER A 15 3.90 17.80 -26.70
CA SER A 15 4.19 18.58 -25.47
C SER A 15 3.28 18.23 -24.30
N GLY A 16 1.99 17.97 -24.55
CA GLY A 16 1.06 17.52 -23.52
C GLY A 16 1.42 16.16 -22.93
N ASN A 17 1.81 15.19 -23.77
CA ASN A 17 2.24 13.86 -23.32
C ASN A 17 3.61 13.91 -22.61
N GLY A 18 4.55 14.70 -23.15
CA GLY A 18 5.88 14.89 -22.56
C GLY A 18 5.85 15.56 -21.19
N GLN A 19 4.96 16.53 -20.96
CA GLN A 19 4.80 17.17 -19.65
C GLN A 19 4.29 16.23 -18.57
N GLN A 20 3.45 15.25 -18.93
CA GLN A 20 2.91 14.26 -17.99
C GLN A 20 3.86 13.08 -17.76
N LEU A 21 4.82 12.86 -18.65
CA LEU A 21 5.76 11.75 -18.60
C LEU A 21 6.54 11.61 -17.28
N PRO A 22 7.14 12.66 -16.67
CA PRO A 22 7.84 12.51 -15.40
C PRO A 22 6.90 12.07 -14.27
N PHE A 23 5.65 12.54 -14.26
CA PHE A 23 4.64 12.12 -13.28
C PHE A 23 4.25 10.65 -13.47
N ASN A 24 4.07 10.20 -14.72
CA ASN A 24 3.79 8.80 -15.04
C ASN A 24 4.97 7.88 -14.65
N LYS A 25 6.20 8.28 -14.97
CA LYS A 25 7.42 7.55 -14.55
C LYS A 25 7.53 7.46 -13.03
N GLN A 26 7.25 8.54 -12.30
CA GLN A 26 7.26 8.54 -10.83
C GLN A 26 6.14 7.66 -10.25
N GLN A 27 4.92 7.71 -10.79
CA GLN A 27 3.83 6.84 -10.36
C GLN A 27 4.16 5.35 -10.58
N ASN A 28 4.81 5.02 -11.69
CA ASN A 28 5.28 3.68 -11.95
C ASN A 28 6.32 3.23 -10.92
N ALA A 29 7.30 4.07 -10.58
CA ALA A 29 8.28 3.76 -9.54
C ALA A 29 7.63 3.58 -8.15
N ASN A 30 6.65 4.42 -7.80
CA ASN A 30 5.89 4.27 -6.56
C ASN A 30 5.11 2.95 -6.52
N THR A 31 4.52 2.54 -7.65
CA THR A 31 3.76 1.27 -7.77
C THR A 31 4.68 0.06 -7.61
N ASP A 32 5.87 0.09 -8.22
CA ASP A 32 6.89 -0.94 -8.05
C ASP A 32 7.35 -1.04 -6.59
N GLN A 33 7.64 0.10 -5.95
CA GLN A 33 8.01 0.13 -4.54
C GLN A 33 6.88 -0.40 -3.64
N GLN A 34 5.62 -0.07 -3.95
CA GLN A 34 4.46 -0.60 -3.22
C GLN A 34 4.38 -2.13 -3.35
N ALA A 35 4.58 -2.68 -4.55
CA ALA A 35 4.60 -4.13 -4.76
C ALA A 35 5.68 -4.82 -3.92
N GLN A 36 6.89 -4.26 -3.90
CA GLN A 36 8.01 -4.79 -3.10
C GLN A 36 7.71 -4.76 -1.60
N ILE A 37 7.14 -3.66 -1.09
CA ILE A 37 6.74 -3.54 0.32
C ILE A 37 5.67 -4.59 0.65
N THR A 38 4.65 -4.75 -0.20
CA THR A 38 3.60 -5.75 0.00
C THR A 38 4.15 -7.17 0.00
N GLN A 39 5.07 -7.49 -0.93
CA GLN A 39 5.73 -8.80 -0.97
C GLN A 39 6.59 -9.05 0.27
N HIS A 40 7.32 -8.04 0.75
CA HIS A 40 8.07 -8.13 1.99
C HIS A 40 7.15 -8.37 3.20
N SER A 41 6.03 -7.64 3.29
CA SER A 41 5.03 -7.82 4.35
C SER A 41 4.46 -9.24 4.34
N ALA A 42 4.15 -9.81 3.17
CA ALA A 42 3.75 -11.20 3.06
C ALA A 42 4.82 -12.17 3.61
N ALA A 43 6.08 -11.97 3.24
CA ALA A 43 7.18 -12.80 3.73
C ALA A 43 7.35 -12.71 5.26
N VAL A 44 7.13 -11.53 5.85
CA VAL A 44 7.12 -11.34 7.31
C VAL A 44 5.95 -12.11 7.94
N LEU A 45 4.74 -11.98 7.42
CA LEU A 45 3.57 -12.72 7.90
C LEU A 45 3.79 -14.23 7.84
N ARG A 46 4.42 -14.75 6.78
CA ARG A 46 4.78 -16.18 6.68
C ARG A 46 5.74 -16.62 7.79
N LYS A 47 6.71 -15.78 8.18
CA LYS A 47 7.61 -16.05 9.31
C LYS A 47 6.85 -16.02 10.64
N GLU A 48 5.96 -15.04 10.83
CA GLU A 48 5.12 -14.94 12.03
C GLU A 48 4.23 -16.18 12.19
N ILE A 49 3.62 -16.66 11.11
CA ILE A 49 2.82 -17.90 11.11
C ILE A 49 3.62 -19.08 11.67
N VAL A 50 4.89 -19.23 11.28
CA VAL A 50 5.76 -20.30 11.81
C VAL A 50 6.01 -20.13 13.30
N VAL A 51 6.19 -18.90 13.79
CA VAL A 51 6.39 -18.62 15.21
C VAL A 51 5.12 -18.92 16.00
N PHE A 52 3.95 -18.46 15.53
CA PHE A 52 2.67 -18.74 16.17
C PHE A 52 2.32 -20.22 16.15
N GLN A 53 2.68 -20.95 15.09
CA GLN A 53 2.52 -22.40 15.05
C GLN A 53 3.32 -23.08 16.16
N ARG A 54 4.61 -22.72 16.31
CA ARG A 54 5.44 -23.25 17.41
C ARG A 54 4.88 -22.88 18.79
N MET A 55 4.39 -21.66 18.94
CA MET A 55 3.71 -21.22 20.17
C MET A 55 2.47 -22.06 20.45
N SER A 56 1.67 -22.39 19.43
CA SER A 56 0.50 -23.28 19.55
C SER A 56 0.90 -24.67 19.98
N ASP A 57 1.93 -25.24 19.35
CA ASP A 57 2.37 -26.59 19.64
C ASP A 57 2.91 -26.70 21.08
N GLU A 58 3.66 -25.70 21.57
CA GLU A 58 4.15 -25.67 22.96
C GLU A 58 3.05 -25.35 23.98
N LEU A 59 2.11 -24.48 23.63
CA LEU A 59 0.95 -24.21 24.47
C LEU A 59 0.08 -25.47 24.63
N HIS A 60 -0.14 -26.22 23.56
CA HIS A 60 -0.88 -27.48 23.59
C HIS A 60 -0.20 -28.50 24.53
N LYS A 61 1.13 -28.66 24.44
CA LYS A 61 1.88 -29.51 25.38
C LYS A 61 1.76 -29.02 26.83
N THR A 62 1.77 -27.71 27.03
CA THR A 62 1.60 -27.10 28.35
C THR A 62 0.19 -27.39 28.90
N ALA A 63 -0.85 -27.27 28.07
CA ALA A 63 -2.22 -27.61 28.46
C ALA A 63 -2.35 -29.08 28.86
N LEU A 64 -1.76 -30.01 28.10
CA LEU A 64 -1.72 -31.44 28.46
C LEU A 64 -0.96 -31.69 29.77
N THR A 65 0.13 -30.97 30.00
CA THR A 65 0.91 -31.07 31.23
C THR A 65 0.12 -30.58 32.44
N VAL A 66 -0.61 -29.47 32.29
CA VAL A 66 -1.47 -28.92 33.34
C VAL A 66 -2.69 -29.81 33.59
N GLU A 67 -3.23 -30.47 32.56
CA GLU A 67 -4.25 -31.50 32.72
C GLU A 67 -3.76 -32.68 33.55
N ASP A 68 -2.53 -33.16 33.29
CA ASP A 68 -1.94 -34.24 34.10
C ASP A 68 -1.63 -33.78 35.53
N LEU A 69 -1.13 -32.55 35.71
CA LEU A 69 -0.95 -31.94 37.03
C LEU A 69 -2.26 -31.81 37.79
N GLN A 70 -3.36 -31.46 37.12
CA GLN A 70 -4.67 -31.40 37.75
C GLN A 70 -5.07 -32.79 38.24
N ARG A 71 -4.96 -33.82 37.38
CA ARG A 71 -5.29 -35.21 37.75
C ARG A 71 -4.52 -35.67 38.98
N ILE A 72 -3.20 -35.44 39.00
CA ILE A 72 -2.33 -35.80 40.14
C ILE A 72 -2.72 -35.00 41.40
N THR A 73 -3.02 -33.71 41.25
CA THR A 73 -3.41 -32.87 42.38
C THR A 73 -4.77 -33.27 42.94
N ASP A 74 -5.72 -33.63 42.08
CA ASP A 74 -7.04 -34.14 42.46
C ASP A 74 -6.90 -35.47 43.24
N GLU A 75 -6.07 -36.40 42.74
CA GLU A 75 -5.73 -37.67 43.45
C GLU A 75 -5.09 -37.39 44.82
N MET A 76 -4.12 -36.48 44.88
CA MET A 76 -3.49 -36.08 46.16
C MET A 76 -4.49 -35.45 47.11
N ASN A 77 -5.40 -34.61 46.62
CA ASN A 77 -6.38 -33.94 47.44
C ASN A 77 -7.39 -34.94 48.04
N GLU A 78 -7.81 -35.95 47.28
CA GLU A 78 -8.63 -37.04 47.81
C GLU A 78 -7.92 -37.82 48.92
N GLU A 79 -6.63 -38.13 48.76
CA GLU A 79 -5.83 -38.79 49.81
C GLU A 79 -5.66 -37.91 51.06
N ILE A 80 -5.39 -36.62 50.87
CA ILE A 80 -5.20 -35.66 51.96
C ILE A 80 -6.51 -35.39 52.70
N SER A 81 -7.64 -35.33 52.00
CA SER A 81 -8.96 -35.17 52.60
C SER A 81 -9.25 -36.27 53.63
N ASN A 82 -8.89 -37.52 53.30
CA ASN A 82 -9.01 -38.65 54.25
C ASN A 82 -8.10 -38.49 55.49
N VAL A 83 -6.90 -37.92 55.30
CA VAL A 83 -5.95 -37.64 56.40
C VAL A 83 -6.46 -36.48 57.26
N ASP A 84 -6.93 -35.37 56.68
CA ASP A 84 -7.53 -34.25 57.44
C ASP A 84 -8.76 -34.74 58.21
N ASP A 85 -9.64 -35.52 57.60
CA ASP A 85 -10.80 -36.13 58.27
C ASP A 85 -10.39 -36.99 59.48
N PHE A 86 -9.35 -37.83 59.35
CA PHE A 86 -8.85 -38.66 60.43
C PHE A 86 -8.22 -37.84 61.57
N PHE A 87 -7.44 -36.80 61.23
CA PHE A 87 -6.78 -35.94 62.21
C PHE A 87 -7.68 -34.81 62.71
N ARG A 88 -8.88 -34.59 62.17
CA ARG A 88 -9.82 -33.53 62.56
C ARG A 88 -10.05 -33.42 64.08
N PRO A 89 -10.23 -34.53 64.84
CA PRO A 89 -10.37 -34.46 66.29
C PRO A 89 -9.09 -33.97 66.98
N ILE A 90 -7.93 -34.36 66.46
CA ILE A 90 -6.59 -34.00 66.96
C ILE A 90 -6.28 -32.54 66.61
N LYS A 91 -6.59 -32.09 65.38
CA LYS A 91 -6.51 -30.69 64.93
C LYS A 91 -7.38 -29.79 65.81
N SER A 92 -8.61 -30.20 66.10
CA SER A 92 -9.51 -29.46 67.02
C SER A 92 -8.95 -29.34 68.44
N TYR A 93 -8.24 -30.36 68.94
CA TYR A 93 -7.60 -30.33 70.26
C TYR A 93 -6.42 -29.36 70.29
N PHE A 94 -5.51 -29.43 69.30
CA PHE A 94 -4.34 -28.56 69.22
C PHE A 94 -4.68 -27.09 68.91
N TYR A 95 -5.78 -26.81 68.19
CA TYR A 95 -6.22 -25.43 67.95
C TYR A 95 -6.88 -24.78 69.18
N TRP A 96 -7.39 -25.57 70.13
CA TRP A 96 -8.07 -25.08 71.34
C TRP A 96 -7.10 -24.75 72.51
N GLU A 97 -5.89 -25.31 72.50
CA GLU A 97 -4.90 -25.15 73.57
C GLU A 97 -4.14 -23.79 73.47
N ARG A 98 -4.32 -22.89 74.46
CA ARG A 98 -3.79 -21.50 74.43
C ARG A 98 -2.26 -21.37 74.36
N HIS A 99 -1.49 -22.41 74.75
CA HIS A 99 -0.01 -22.37 74.81
C HIS A 99 0.67 -23.07 73.63
N CYS A 100 -0.07 -23.41 72.56
CA CYS A 100 0.46 -24.14 71.41
C CYS A 100 1.59 -23.42 70.65
N PHE A 101 1.73 -22.10 70.80
CA PHE A 101 2.81 -21.32 70.19
C PHE A 101 4.19 -21.53 70.85
N ASP A 102 4.22 -21.90 72.13
CA ASP A 102 5.47 -22.06 72.90
C ASP A 102 5.99 -23.51 72.92
N ILE A 103 5.20 -24.46 72.42
CA ILE A 103 5.53 -25.89 72.36
C ILE A 103 5.96 -26.26 70.93
N PRO A 104 7.23 -26.62 70.69
CA PRO A 104 7.77 -26.86 69.34
C PRO A 104 7.00 -27.90 68.52
N ILE A 105 6.48 -28.95 69.18
CA ILE A 105 5.67 -29.99 68.55
C ILE A 105 4.31 -29.44 68.08
N CYS A 106 3.71 -28.56 68.87
CA CYS A 106 2.37 -28.05 68.61
C CYS A 106 2.37 -27.07 67.42
N TRP A 107 3.39 -26.22 67.33
CA TRP A 107 3.63 -25.34 66.18
C TRP A 107 3.91 -26.12 64.88
N ALA A 108 4.66 -27.22 64.96
CA ALA A 108 4.94 -28.08 63.80
C ALA A 108 3.67 -28.76 63.26
N PHE A 109 2.82 -29.30 64.13
CA PHE A 109 1.53 -29.87 63.72
C PHE A 109 0.57 -28.80 63.15
N ARG A 110 0.57 -27.59 63.72
CA ARG A 110 -0.24 -26.48 63.19
C ARG A 110 0.20 -26.05 61.78
N SER A 111 1.52 -25.93 61.55
CA SER A 111 2.08 -25.67 60.21
C SER A 111 1.80 -26.81 59.23
N LEU A 112 1.78 -28.06 59.69
CA LEU A 112 1.41 -29.21 58.86
C LEU A 112 -0.06 -29.09 58.40
N PHE A 113 -0.99 -28.81 59.32
CA PHE A 113 -2.41 -28.68 58.99
C PHE A 113 -2.71 -27.46 58.11
N ASP A 114 -2.10 -26.31 58.36
CA ASP A 114 -2.20 -25.14 57.48
C ASP A 114 -1.60 -25.45 56.08
N GLY A 115 -0.59 -26.32 56.00
CA GLY A 115 -0.04 -26.82 54.75
C GLY A 115 -1.00 -27.73 53.97
N LEU A 116 -1.76 -28.59 54.67
CA LEU A 116 -2.78 -29.45 54.05
C LEU A 116 -3.96 -28.63 53.51
N ASP A 117 -4.44 -27.63 54.26
CA ASP A 117 -5.54 -26.76 53.83
C ASP A 117 -5.18 -25.94 52.57
N ASN A 118 -3.90 -25.65 52.33
CA ASN A 118 -3.46 -24.96 51.11
C ASN A 118 -3.48 -25.84 49.84
N ILE A 119 -3.64 -27.16 49.97
CA ILE A 119 -3.65 -28.08 48.81
C ILE A 119 -5.00 -28.02 48.09
N ASP A 120 -6.10 -27.79 48.81
CA ASP A 120 -7.41 -27.49 48.21
C ASP A 120 -7.35 -26.24 47.32
N HIS A 121 -6.70 -25.18 47.80
CA HIS A 121 -6.51 -23.95 47.03
C HIS A 121 -5.65 -24.18 45.78
N LEU A 122 -4.58 -24.98 45.90
CA LEU A 122 -3.73 -25.34 44.77
C LEU A 122 -4.51 -26.12 43.69
N ALA A 123 -5.36 -27.07 44.10
CA ALA A 123 -6.20 -27.83 43.18
C ALA A 123 -7.16 -26.92 42.40
N ALA A 124 -7.80 -25.97 43.10
CA ALA A 124 -8.68 -24.98 42.48
C ALA A 124 -7.93 -24.09 41.48
N ASP A 125 -6.76 -23.56 41.85
CA ASP A 125 -5.95 -22.70 40.98
C ASP A 125 -5.46 -23.45 39.72
N ILE A 126 -5.07 -24.72 39.85
CA ILE A 126 -4.66 -25.55 38.71
C ILE A 126 -5.83 -25.78 37.74
N LYS A 127 -7.04 -26.02 38.26
CA LYS A 127 -8.25 -26.19 37.44
C LYS A 127 -8.61 -24.91 36.67
N ASP A 128 -8.49 -23.75 37.30
CA ASP A 128 -8.71 -22.46 36.66
C ASP A 128 -7.64 -22.17 35.58
N ALA A 129 -6.38 -22.52 35.87
CA ALA A 129 -5.28 -22.43 34.91
C ALA A 129 -5.50 -23.35 33.69
N ARG A 130 -5.93 -24.61 33.89
CA ARG A 130 -6.27 -25.55 32.81
C ARG A 130 -7.34 -24.97 31.89
N THR A 131 -8.43 -24.46 32.47
CA THR A 131 -9.56 -23.89 31.71
C THR A 131 -9.10 -22.69 30.86
N SER A 132 -8.23 -21.86 31.43
CA SER A 132 -7.64 -20.72 30.71
C SER A 132 -6.73 -21.16 29.56
N LEU A 133 -5.88 -22.15 29.79
CA LEU A 133 -4.98 -22.69 28.77
C LEU A 133 -5.73 -23.39 27.63
N GLU A 134 -6.77 -24.17 27.92
CA GLU A 134 -7.62 -24.78 26.89
C GLU A 134 -8.29 -23.72 26.00
N THR A 135 -8.68 -22.59 26.58
CA THR A 135 -9.28 -21.48 25.82
C THR A 135 -8.24 -20.89 24.86
N LEU A 136 -7.02 -20.65 25.34
CA LEU A 136 -5.93 -20.13 24.51
C LEU A 136 -5.52 -21.13 23.41
N ASP A 137 -5.47 -22.42 23.73
CA ASP A 137 -5.16 -23.51 22.78
C ASP A 137 -6.17 -23.58 21.62
N LYS A 138 -7.45 -23.25 21.87
CA LYS A 138 -8.50 -23.18 20.84
C LYS A 138 -8.48 -21.89 20.03
N LEU A 139 -7.99 -20.79 20.59
CA LEU A 139 -7.97 -19.47 19.94
C LEU A 139 -6.76 -19.31 19.01
N LEU A 140 -5.60 -19.83 19.40
CA LEU A 140 -4.37 -19.62 18.65
C LEU A 140 -4.41 -20.18 17.21
N PRO A 141 -5.00 -21.36 16.94
CA PRO A 141 -5.20 -21.85 15.57
C PRO A 141 -6.03 -20.90 14.69
N GLN A 142 -7.00 -20.18 15.28
CA GLN A 142 -7.82 -19.21 14.55
C GLN A 142 -6.99 -17.98 14.14
N VAL A 143 -6.12 -17.51 15.04
CA VAL A 143 -5.17 -16.42 14.74
C VAL A 143 -4.22 -16.84 13.62
N ILE A 144 -3.67 -18.07 13.68
CA ILE A 144 -2.80 -18.60 12.63
C ILE A 144 -3.52 -18.66 11.27
N MET A 145 -4.77 -19.12 11.24
CA MET A 145 -5.60 -19.13 10.04
C MET A 145 -5.80 -17.73 9.46
N GLN A 146 -6.10 -16.74 10.31
CA GLN A 146 -6.27 -15.36 9.87
C GLN A 146 -4.98 -14.76 9.30
N LEU A 147 -3.84 -15.02 9.95
CA LEU A 147 -2.53 -14.60 9.44
C LEU A 147 -2.21 -15.23 8.09
N LYS A 148 -2.55 -16.52 7.89
CA LYS A 148 -2.39 -17.20 6.60
C LYS A 148 -3.19 -16.51 5.50
N LEU A 149 -4.47 -16.22 5.74
CA LEU A 149 -5.32 -15.51 4.79
C LEU A 149 -4.75 -14.13 4.45
N THR A 150 -4.31 -13.37 5.46
CA THR A 150 -3.72 -12.04 5.23
C THR A 150 -2.41 -12.12 4.43
N ALA A 151 -1.60 -13.15 4.65
CA ALA A 151 -0.38 -13.39 3.86
C ALA A 151 -0.72 -13.73 2.40
N ASP A 152 -1.69 -14.62 2.17
CA ASP A 152 -2.15 -15.00 0.83
C ASP A 152 -2.70 -13.78 0.06
N ASP A 153 -3.54 -12.97 0.70
CA ASP A 153 -4.09 -11.74 0.13
C ASP A 153 -2.99 -10.72 -0.20
N SER A 154 -1.96 -10.61 0.66
CA SER A 154 -0.81 -9.74 0.41
C SER A 154 0.02 -10.21 -0.79
N GLU A 155 0.25 -11.52 -0.93
CA GLU A 155 0.94 -12.09 -2.10
C GLU A 155 0.14 -11.84 -3.39
N ALA A 156 -1.19 -12.03 -3.34
CA ALA A 156 -2.06 -11.76 -4.48
C ALA A 156 -2.06 -10.28 -4.87
N LEU A 157 -2.12 -9.37 -3.89
CA LEU A 157 -2.06 -7.92 -4.12
C LEU A 157 -0.71 -7.51 -4.74
N ALA A 158 0.41 -8.03 -4.23
CA ALA A 158 1.72 -7.76 -4.81
C ALA A 158 1.79 -8.21 -6.28
N ALA A 159 1.26 -9.40 -6.60
CA ALA A 159 1.20 -9.89 -7.98
C ALA A 159 0.35 -8.98 -8.89
N LEU A 160 -0.78 -8.47 -8.41
CA LEU A 160 -1.61 -7.52 -9.15
C LEU A 160 -0.89 -6.20 -9.42
N LEU A 161 -0.16 -5.67 -8.42
CA LEU A 161 0.61 -4.43 -8.57
C LEU A 161 1.72 -4.57 -9.63
N VAL A 162 2.47 -5.68 -9.59
CA VAL A 162 3.51 -5.97 -10.58
C VAL A 162 2.93 -6.07 -11.99
N ASN A 163 1.80 -6.79 -12.14
CA ASN A 163 1.15 -6.95 -13.44
C ASN A 163 0.62 -5.62 -14.00
N SER A 164 0.14 -4.73 -13.14
CA SER A 164 -0.34 -3.40 -13.55
C SER A 164 0.80 -2.49 -14.01
N TYR A 165 1.93 -2.49 -13.29
CA TYR A 165 3.11 -1.69 -13.62
C TYR A 165 3.69 -1.99 -15.02
N GLY A 166 3.62 -3.24 -15.48
CA GLY A 166 4.15 -3.63 -16.79
C GLY A 166 3.51 -2.86 -17.95
N GLN A 167 2.20 -2.62 -17.91
CA GLN A 167 1.50 -1.89 -18.96
C GLN A 167 1.80 -0.37 -18.90
N SER A 168 1.80 0.21 -17.70
CA SER A 168 2.04 1.65 -17.54
C SER A 168 3.49 2.06 -17.82
N SER A 169 4.45 1.18 -17.53
CA SER A 169 5.87 1.38 -17.88
C SER A 169 6.10 1.33 -19.38
N LEU A 170 5.48 0.38 -20.09
CA LEU A 170 5.51 0.32 -21.56
C LEU A 170 4.93 1.57 -22.21
N GLN A 171 3.77 2.04 -21.72
CA GLN A 171 3.15 3.27 -22.23
C GLN A 171 4.04 4.49 -21.99
N SER A 172 4.67 4.58 -20.82
CA SER A 172 5.61 5.67 -20.53
C SER A 172 6.85 5.62 -21.43
N ALA A 173 7.40 4.43 -21.70
CA ALA A 173 8.53 4.25 -22.61
C ALA A 173 8.16 4.62 -24.06
N GLN A 174 6.96 4.26 -24.51
CA GLN A 174 6.46 4.65 -25.83
C GLN A 174 6.32 6.18 -25.95
N THR A 175 5.77 6.82 -24.92
CA THR A 175 5.67 8.29 -24.87
C THR A 175 7.04 8.95 -24.88
N ASP A 176 8.01 8.43 -24.11
CA ASP A 176 9.39 8.92 -24.06
C ASP A 176 10.04 8.89 -25.45
N GLN A 177 9.87 7.78 -26.19
CA GLN A 177 10.43 7.62 -27.54
C GLN A 177 9.74 8.50 -28.59
N THR A 178 8.42 8.64 -28.51
CA THR A 178 7.64 9.33 -29.56
C THR A 178 7.53 10.83 -29.33
N PHE A 179 7.60 11.30 -28.08
CA PHE A 179 7.45 12.71 -27.75
C PHE A 179 8.56 13.58 -28.37
N ASP A 180 9.82 13.19 -28.17
CA ASP A 180 10.97 13.94 -28.69
C ASP A 180 10.94 13.99 -30.22
N ASP A 181 10.57 12.87 -30.87
CA ASP A 181 10.41 12.81 -32.33
C ASP A 181 9.33 13.78 -32.82
N LEU A 182 8.17 13.83 -32.17
CA LEU A 182 7.07 14.74 -32.52
C LEU A 182 7.46 16.23 -32.36
N VAL A 183 8.22 16.54 -31.31
CA VAL A 183 8.75 17.90 -31.10
C VAL A 183 9.80 18.25 -32.15
N ASN A 184 10.72 17.34 -32.44
CA ASN A 184 11.79 17.54 -33.42
C ASN A 184 11.23 17.74 -34.84
N VAL A 185 10.23 16.94 -35.26
CA VAL A 185 9.55 17.13 -36.54
C VAL A 185 8.97 18.53 -36.64
N GLY A 186 8.28 19.00 -35.59
CA GLY A 186 7.72 20.35 -35.60
C GLY A 186 8.77 21.47 -35.65
N LEU A 187 9.88 21.31 -34.91
CA LEU A 187 11.01 22.24 -34.96
C LEU A 187 11.68 22.27 -36.33
N ASP A 188 11.84 21.12 -36.98
CA ASP A 188 12.47 21.03 -38.30
C ASP A 188 11.59 21.64 -39.39
N PHE A 189 10.26 21.47 -39.30
CA PHE A 189 9.31 22.14 -40.19
C PHE A 189 9.30 23.66 -39.98
N ASP A 190 9.30 24.13 -38.74
CA ASP A 190 9.39 25.56 -38.43
C ASP A 190 10.68 26.18 -38.99
N ARG A 191 11.82 25.50 -38.81
CA ARG A 191 13.12 25.89 -39.40
C ARG A 191 13.09 25.94 -40.92
N SER A 192 12.37 25.03 -41.56
CA SER A 192 12.27 24.96 -43.03
C SER A 192 11.45 26.10 -43.65
N ARG A 193 10.70 26.88 -42.83
CA ARG A 193 9.80 27.95 -43.29
C ARG A 193 8.86 27.49 -44.42
N SER A 194 8.38 26.25 -44.32
CA SER A 194 7.48 25.66 -45.29
C SER A 194 6.04 26.13 -45.05
N ASP A 195 5.56 27.06 -45.86
CA ASP A 195 4.20 27.62 -45.78
C ASP A 195 3.13 26.74 -46.46
N ASP A 196 3.50 25.57 -46.98
CA ASP A 196 2.63 24.69 -47.78
C ASP A 196 1.47 24.04 -46.98
N PHE A 197 1.51 24.07 -45.64
CA PHE A 197 0.53 23.41 -44.78
C PHE A 197 0.04 24.30 -43.65
N PHE A 198 -1.15 24.88 -43.83
CA PHE A 198 -1.82 25.74 -42.86
C PHE A 198 -2.94 25.02 -42.11
N TYR A 199 -2.95 25.12 -40.78
CA TYR A 199 -3.99 24.58 -39.92
C TYR A 199 -4.24 25.53 -38.73
N ILE A 200 -5.48 25.98 -38.56
CA ILE A 200 -5.92 26.75 -37.39
C ILE A 200 -6.99 25.94 -36.65
N PRO A 201 -6.83 25.69 -35.33
CA PRO A 201 -7.86 25.08 -34.50
C PRO A 201 -9.16 25.91 -34.52
N ARG A 202 -10.32 25.27 -34.36
CA ARG A 202 -11.62 25.94 -34.48
C ARG A 202 -11.75 27.11 -33.50
N GLU A 203 -11.17 26.97 -32.31
CA GLU A 203 -11.13 27.97 -31.24
C GLU A 203 -10.33 29.22 -31.64
N GLY A 204 -9.34 29.07 -32.53
CA GLY A 204 -8.57 30.20 -33.06
C GLY A 204 -9.40 31.15 -33.91
N PHE A 205 -10.46 30.65 -34.55
CA PHE A 205 -11.42 31.48 -35.30
C PHE A 205 -12.38 32.27 -34.41
N ASP A 206 -12.44 31.95 -33.11
CA ASP A 206 -13.25 32.69 -32.15
C ASP A 206 -12.59 33.98 -31.65
N ASN A 207 -11.31 34.19 -31.96
CA ASN A 207 -10.57 35.39 -31.61
C ASN A 207 -11.07 36.62 -32.40
N ASP A 208 -11.32 37.72 -31.70
CA ASP A 208 -11.86 38.96 -32.27
C ASP A 208 -10.95 39.58 -33.37
N ASP A 209 -9.63 39.41 -33.26
CA ASP A 209 -8.67 39.87 -34.28
C ASP A 209 -8.76 39.02 -35.55
N VAL A 210 -8.96 37.71 -35.42
CA VAL A 210 -9.14 36.80 -36.56
C VAL A 210 -10.48 37.07 -37.24
N LYS A 211 -11.54 37.28 -36.46
CA LYS A 211 -12.87 37.69 -36.97
C LYS A 211 -12.80 39.02 -37.73
N THR A 212 -12.09 40.00 -37.17
CA THR A 212 -11.88 41.31 -37.81
C THR A 212 -11.05 41.17 -39.09
N GLY A 213 -9.95 40.42 -39.05
CA GLY A 213 -9.12 40.12 -40.22
C GLY A 213 -9.90 39.39 -41.32
N MET A 214 -10.74 38.43 -40.96
CA MET A 214 -11.64 37.74 -41.91
C MET A 214 -12.65 38.69 -42.53
N GLN A 215 -13.26 39.60 -41.77
CA GLN A 215 -14.18 40.60 -42.33
C GLN A 215 -13.49 41.58 -43.28
N LEU A 216 -12.20 41.87 -43.07
CA LEU A 216 -11.41 42.76 -43.92
C LEU A 216 -10.91 42.05 -45.20
N LEU A 217 -10.61 40.76 -45.11
CA LEU A 217 -9.97 39.98 -46.16
C LEU A 217 -10.93 39.07 -46.94
N MET A 218 -12.14 38.82 -46.44
CA MET A 218 -13.15 37.96 -47.08
C MET A 218 -14.46 38.72 -47.28
N SER A 219 -15.16 38.43 -48.37
CA SER A 219 -16.50 38.95 -48.60
C SER A 219 -17.51 38.39 -47.59
N PRO A 220 -18.64 39.09 -47.32
CA PRO A 220 -19.64 38.63 -46.37
C PRO A 220 -20.26 37.25 -46.68
N ASP A 221 -20.21 36.83 -47.95
CA ASP A 221 -20.65 35.50 -48.42
C ASP A 221 -19.53 34.45 -48.42
N GLY A 222 -18.30 34.82 -48.05
CA GLY A 222 -17.14 33.95 -47.97
C GLY A 222 -16.58 33.47 -49.31
N LYS A 223 -17.06 34.00 -50.45
CA LYS A 223 -16.69 33.51 -51.79
C LYS A 223 -15.61 34.32 -52.50
N ALA A 224 -15.26 35.50 -51.99
CA ALA A 224 -14.23 36.35 -52.56
C ALA A 224 -13.23 36.79 -51.49
N ALA A 225 -11.94 36.70 -51.80
CA ALA A 225 -10.86 37.16 -50.95
C ALA A 225 -10.32 38.51 -51.46
N ARG A 226 -10.10 39.46 -50.55
CA ARG A 226 -9.43 40.73 -50.80
C ARG A 226 -7.95 40.57 -50.45
N PHE A 227 -7.10 40.68 -51.45
CA PHE A 227 -5.65 40.73 -51.27
C PHE A 227 -5.21 42.17 -50.97
N ILE A 228 -4.49 42.37 -49.87
CA ILE A 228 -3.86 43.64 -49.55
C ILE A 228 -2.38 43.51 -49.84
N VAL A 229 -1.90 44.26 -50.83
CA VAL A 229 -0.47 44.30 -51.19
C VAL A 229 0.15 45.48 -50.46
N THR A 230 0.98 45.20 -49.45
CA THR A 230 1.80 46.19 -48.76
C THR A 230 3.24 46.13 -49.28
N HIS A 231 3.88 47.29 -49.39
CA HIS A 231 5.25 47.41 -49.86
C HIS A 231 6.20 47.49 -48.66
N GLU A 232 7.13 46.54 -48.53
CA GLU A 232 8.25 46.68 -47.59
C GLU A 232 9.36 47.50 -48.23
N GLY A 233 9.40 48.80 -47.90
CA GLY A 233 10.46 49.73 -48.33
C GLY A 233 9.94 51.09 -48.80
N ASN A 234 10.85 52.05 -49.02
CA ASN A 234 10.48 53.39 -49.50
C ASN A 234 9.93 53.33 -50.94
N ALA A 235 8.67 53.73 -51.13
CA ALA A 235 7.89 53.57 -52.37
C ALA A 235 8.43 54.35 -53.59
N LEU A 236 9.47 55.19 -53.41
CA LEU A 236 10.09 55.99 -54.48
C LEU A 236 11.43 55.44 -55.00
N GLY A 237 11.83 54.23 -54.59
CA GLY A 237 13.06 53.57 -55.05
C GLY A 237 12.87 52.76 -56.34
N ARG A 238 13.86 52.81 -57.24
CA ARG A 238 13.88 52.21 -58.61
C ARG A 238 13.79 50.66 -58.68
N LYS A 239 13.43 49.98 -57.60
CA LYS A 239 13.28 48.51 -57.50
C LYS A 239 11.84 48.10 -57.09
N ALA A 240 10.83 48.82 -57.58
CA ALA A 240 9.44 48.66 -57.15
C ALA A 240 8.71 47.40 -57.68
N TRP A 241 9.33 46.62 -58.56
CA TRP A 241 8.70 45.42 -59.13
C TRP A 241 9.68 44.25 -59.09
N ASN A 242 9.87 43.67 -57.91
CA ASN A 242 10.44 42.34 -57.82
C ASN A 242 9.47 41.49 -56.98
N MET A 243 8.73 40.60 -57.65
CA MET A 243 7.98 39.55 -56.97
C MET A 243 9.00 38.63 -56.30
N SER A 244 9.33 38.93 -55.05
CA SER A 244 10.16 38.07 -54.22
C SER A 244 9.33 36.86 -53.79
N THR A 245 9.34 35.80 -54.61
CA THR A 245 9.17 34.44 -54.10
C THR A 245 10.37 34.14 -53.22
N ARG A 246 10.24 34.40 -51.91
CA ARG A 246 11.32 34.14 -50.95
C ARG A 246 11.30 32.65 -50.61
N SER A 247 11.88 31.84 -51.48
CA SER A 247 12.40 30.51 -51.13
C SER A 247 13.74 30.70 -50.41
N PRO A 248 13.94 30.24 -49.17
CA PRO A 248 15.26 30.05 -48.62
C PRO A 248 15.67 28.58 -48.75
N ARG A 249 16.77 28.32 -49.46
CA ARG A 249 17.66 27.18 -49.22
C ARG A 249 19.10 27.67 -49.29
N PRO A 250 20.07 26.96 -48.72
CA PRO A 250 20.00 25.91 -47.69
C PRO A 250 20.33 26.45 -46.28
#